data_AF-A0A3D9BCK1-F1
#
_entry.id   AF-A0A3D9BCK1-F1
#
_cell.length_a   1.000
_cell.length_b   1.000
_cell.length_c   1.000
_cell.angle_alpha   90.00
_cell.angle_beta   90.00
_cell.angle_gamma   90.00
#
_symmetry.space_group_name_H-M   'P 1'
#
loop_
_entity.id
_entity.type
_entity.pdbx_description
1 polymer ?
#
loop_
_entity_poly.entity_id
_entity_poly.type
_entity_poly.pdbx_seq_one_letter_code
_entity_poly.pdbx_strand_id
1 'polypeptide(L)'
;MKKIISGLLLFSAITAFAQEAIKFEELPFKDLIAKAKKEKKIVFLDAYASWCGPCKMMERNVFTQKSVGDYFNANFVNARFDMEKGEGRDIAAKYGVRSYPTYLFLNGDGELVSQNFGYMEESMFLTMAQDVNSPNNKKGSLKERFAKGEKDSDFLINIMKLNSSSDFNFAKQASERYFENKKATEEFSKDDVGLLLFFLKSTEDKNYKVFTDRKAEIIKFLPEETYKEFDNQIKLGKIVEQSIDQQNKKINDDYFMKNAEPLVGKHDAEVKLNQMKLGYYEQNSNFPEYEKAALAYYRNSEAFEPNELLKAAWVFAEHVKTPSSLKKAAEWAEKSVMRGESSENTYILAKLYFLIGNKEMAKTYAEMSKNMATQAQKDSTLADELLKQIK
;
A
#
# COMPACT_ATOMS: atom_id res chain seq x y z
N MET A 1 3.19 26.20 -92.05
CA MET A 1 3.10 27.45 -91.26
C MET A 1 2.18 27.23 -90.07
N LYS A 2 2.68 27.46 -88.84
CA LYS A 2 1.94 27.67 -87.57
C LYS A 2 1.14 26.44 -87.06
N LYS A 3 1.10 26.06 -85.78
CA LYS A 3 1.19 26.82 -84.53
C LYS A 3 1.84 25.98 -83.41
N ILE A 4 2.58 26.68 -82.56
CA ILE A 4 3.11 26.26 -81.27
C ILE A 4 1.93 26.09 -80.29
N ILE A 5 1.90 25.00 -79.51
CA ILE A 5 1.15 24.94 -78.26
C ILE A 5 2.12 24.50 -77.16
N SER A 6 2.42 25.46 -76.28
CA SER A 6 3.20 25.32 -75.06
C SER A 6 2.36 24.58 -74.02
N GLY A 7 2.86 23.47 -73.49
CA GLY A 7 2.28 22.75 -72.35
C GLY A 7 2.89 23.24 -71.04
N LEU A 8 2.14 24.03 -70.28
CA LEU A 8 2.48 24.46 -68.93
C LEU A 8 2.13 23.32 -67.95
N LEU A 9 3.14 22.63 -67.41
CA LEU A 9 2.96 21.63 -66.35
C LEU A 9 2.88 22.34 -64.99
N LEU A 10 1.66 22.47 -64.46
CA LEU A 10 1.38 22.88 -63.08
C LEU A 10 1.71 21.72 -62.13
N PHE A 11 2.79 21.87 -61.36
CA PHE A 11 3.11 21.02 -60.21
C PHE A 11 2.25 21.48 -59.01
N SER A 12 1.12 20.82 -58.77
CA SER A 12 0.39 20.98 -57.51
C SER A 12 1.11 20.20 -56.41
N ALA A 13 1.73 20.91 -55.47
CA ALA A 13 2.25 20.33 -54.25
C ALA A 13 1.08 19.88 -53.36
N ILE A 14 0.88 18.56 -53.27
CA ILE A 14 -0.01 17.96 -52.28
C ILE A 14 0.75 18.01 -50.95
N THR A 15 0.39 18.94 -50.07
CA THR A 15 0.79 18.87 -48.67
C THR A 15 0.00 17.74 -48.02
N ALA A 16 0.66 16.59 -47.83
CA ALA A 16 0.13 15.55 -46.98
C ALA A 16 0.08 16.09 -45.55
N PHE A 17 -1.11 16.37 -45.03
CA PHE A 17 -1.31 16.60 -43.60
C PHE A 17 -0.98 15.28 -42.89
N ALA A 18 0.20 15.21 -42.28
CA ALA A 18 0.58 14.08 -41.44
C ALA A 18 -0.44 13.94 -40.30
N GLN A 19 -0.96 12.73 -40.12
CA GLN A 19 -1.67 12.32 -38.91
C GLN A 19 -0.65 12.33 -37.77
N GLU A 20 -0.63 13.37 -36.94
CA GLU A 20 0.33 13.44 -35.84
C GLU A 20 -0.17 12.60 -34.66
N ALA A 21 0.51 11.48 -34.38
CA ALA A 21 0.37 10.72 -33.13
C ALA A 21 0.85 11.55 -31.92
N ILE A 22 0.60 11.06 -30.70
CA ILE A 22 1.21 11.64 -29.50
C ILE A 22 2.74 11.60 -29.63
N LYS A 23 3.39 12.75 -29.44
CA LYS A 23 4.84 12.91 -29.44
C LYS A 23 5.35 12.80 -28.01
N PHE A 24 5.92 11.63 -27.68
CA PHE A 24 6.53 11.38 -26.38
C PHE A 24 7.97 11.90 -26.32
N GLU A 25 8.30 12.57 -25.23
CA GLU A 25 9.65 13.03 -24.94
C GLU A 25 10.45 11.97 -24.20
N GLU A 26 11.71 11.82 -24.61
CA GLU A 26 12.69 10.95 -23.99
C GLU A 26 13.62 11.78 -23.09
N LEU A 27 13.04 12.34 -22.03
CA LEU A 27 13.77 13.12 -21.02
C LEU A 27 13.78 12.38 -19.69
N PRO A 28 14.86 12.49 -18.89
CA PRO A 28 14.82 12.07 -17.49
C PRO A 28 13.67 12.72 -16.74
N PHE A 29 13.05 12.01 -15.78
CA PHE A 29 11.85 12.48 -15.10
C PHE A 29 12.00 13.88 -14.49
N LYS A 30 13.17 14.18 -13.90
CA LYS A 30 13.47 15.49 -13.33
C LYS A 30 13.43 16.61 -14.37
N ASP A 31 13.98 16.37 -15.55
CA ASP A 31 14.07 17.36 -16.63
C ASP A 31 12.71 17.56 -17.30
N LEU A 32 11.91 16.50 -17.38
CA LEU A 32 10.51 16.55 -17.82
C LEU A 32 9.68 17.49 -16.94
N ILE A 33 9.76 17.36 -15.61
CA ILE A 33 9.08 18.25 -14.67
C ILE A 33 9.58 19.70 -14.82
N ALA A 34 10.90 19.90 -14.93
CA ALA A 34 11.49 21.22 -15.10
C ALA A 34 11.01 21.90 -16.40
N LYS A 35 10.92 21.14 -17.50
CA LYS A 35 10.37 21.61 -18.77
C LYS A 35 8.90 22.01 -18.63
N ALA A 36 8.08 21.14 -18.05
CA ALA A 36 6.66 21.41 -17.82
C ALA A 36 6.44 22.67 -16.97
N LYS A 37 7.25 22.87 -15.92
CA LYS A 37 7.25 24.10 -15.11
C LYS A 37 7.54 25.34 -15.93
N LYS A 38 8.57 25.29 -16.77
CA LYS A 38 8.98 26.40 -17.64
C LYS A 38 7.90 26.73 -18.68
N GLU A 39 7.29 25.71 -19.27
CA GLU A 39 6.24 25.85 -20.28
C GLU A 39 4.85 26.12 -19.68
N LYS A 40 4.70 26.03 -18.35
CA LYS A 40 3.42 26.11 -17.64
C LYS A 40 2.39 25.10 -18.19
N LYS A 41 2.87 23.91 -18.53
CA LYS A 41 2.05 22.79 -19.03
C LYS A 41 1.98 21.68 -17.99
N ILE A 42 0.95 20.86 -18.11
CA ILE A 42 0.83 19.60 -17.37
C ILE A 42 1.66 18.54 -18.10
N VAL A 43 2.32 17.67 -17.34
CA VAL A 43 2.94 16.45 -17.86
C VAL A 43 1.87 15.37 -17.99
N PHE A 44 1.76 14.78 -19.17
CA PHE A 44 1.08 13.50 -19.35
C PHE A 44 2.13 12.38 -19.32
N LEU A 45 1.97 11.44 -18.40
CA LEU A 45 2.83 10.28 -18.25
C LEU A 45 2.05 9.00 -18.58
N ASP A 46 2.46 8.31 -19.65
CA ASP A 46 2.06 6.92 -19.90
C ASP A 46 2.94 5.97 -19.07
N ALA A 47 2.36 5.44 -17.99
CA ALA A 47 2.99 4.47 -17.11
C ALA A 47 2.68 3.06 -17.59
N TYR A 48 3.66 2.43 -18.24
CA TYR A 48 3.50 1.13 -18.90
C TYR A 48 4.47 0.09 -18.36
N ALA A 49 4.29 -1.16 -18.80
CA ALA A 49 5.29 -2.22 -18.68
C ALA A 49 5.50 -2.89 -20.04
N SER A 50 6.73 -3.32 -20.35
CA SER A 50 7.08 -3.91 -21.67
C SER A 50 6.20 -5.12 -22.07
N TRP A 51 5.71 -5.89 -21.11
CA TRP A 51 4.87 -7.07 -21.31
C TRP A 51 3.36 -6.77 -21.34
N CYS A 52 2.95 -5.55 -20.99
CA CYS A 52 1.54 -5.16 -20.88
C CYS A 52 0.84 -5.16 -22.24
N GLY A 53 -0.08 -6.11 -22.44
CA GLY A 53 -0.91 -6.21 -23.65
C GLY A 53 -1.80 -4.97 -23.88
N PRO A 54 -2.62 -4.55 -22.91
CA PRO A 54 -3.47 -3.36 -23.06
C PRO A 54 -2.69 -2.06 -23.37
N CYS A 55 -1.47 -1.92 -22.83
CA CYS A 55 -0.60 -0.78 -23.13
C CYS A 55 -0.24 -0.73 -24.63
N LYS A 56 0.12 -1.88 -25.22
CA LYS A 56 0.39 -2.00 -26.65
C LYS A 56 -0.85 -1.72 -27.49
N MET A 57 -2.05 -2.04 -26.99
CA MET A 57 -3.30 -1.69 -27.67
C MET A 57 -3.55 -0.19 -27.68
N MET A 58 -3.32 0.51 -26.56
CA MET A 58 -3.42 1.97 -26.50
C MET A 58 -2.45 2.65 -27.47
N GLU A 59 -1.20 2.20 -27.49
CA GLU A 59 -0.15 2.70 -28.38
C GLU A 59 -0.56 2.56 -29.85
N ARG A 60 -1.16 1.45 -30.25
CA ARG A 60 -1.54 1.19 -31.65
C ARG A 60 -2.86 1.83 -32.07
N ASN A 61 -3.85 1.82 -31.18
CA ASN A 61 -5.25 2.12 -31.53
C ASN A 61 -5.69 3.51 -31.11
N VAL A 62 -5.02 4.13 -30.14
CA VAL A 62 -5.47 5.39 -29.51
C VAL A 62 -4.43 6.48 -29.63
N PHE A 63 -3.18 6.23 -29.23
CA PHE A 63 -2.11 7.24 -29.25
C PHE A 63 -1.70 7.67 -30.67
N THR A 64 -2.03 6.85 -31.68
CA THR A 64 -1.82 7.12 -33.11
C THR A 64 -2.97 7.91 -33.75
N GLN A 65 -4.10 8.07 -33.06
CA GLN A 65 -5.25 8.79 -33.61
C GLN A 65 -4.95 10.29 -33.69
N LYS A 66 -5.34 10.90 -34.81
CA LYS A 66 -5.05 12.32 -35.09
C LYS A 66 -5.61 13.24 -34.01
N SER A 67 -6.87 13.03 -33.65
CA SER A 67 -7.60 13.78 -32.63
C SER A 67 -6.87 13.78 -31.28
N VAL A 68 -6.36 12.61 -30.90
CA VAL A 68 -5.60 12.38 -29.67
C VAL A 68 -4.25 13.09 -29.75
N GLY A 69 -3.45 12.84 -30.79
CA GLY A 69 -2.14 13.46 -30.93
C GLY A 69 -2.22 14.99 -31.03
N ASP A 70 -3.15 15.53 -31.82
CA ASP A 70 -3.38 16.98 -31.93
C ASP A 70 -3.64 17.60 -30.55
N TYR A 71 -4.56 17.00 -29.77
CA TYR A 71 -4.92 17.52 -28.45
C TYR A 71 -3.77 17.39 -27.45
N PHE A 72 -3.15 16.21 -27.35
CA PHE A 72 -2.12 15.95 -26.35
C PHE A 72 -0.84 16.75 -26.62
N ASN A 73 -0.40 16.85 -27.88
CA ASN A 73 0.81 17.59 -28.23
C ASN A 73 0.63 19.11 -28.01
N ALA A 74 -0.58 19.63 -28.20
CA ALA A 74 -0.88 21.04 -27.94
C ALA A 74 -0.89 21.36 -26.43
N ASN A 75 -1.43 20.46 -25.61
CA ASN A 75 -1.80 20.78 -24.23
C ASN A 75 -0.84 20.24 -23.17
N PHE A 76 -0.07 19.19 -23.46
CA PHE A 76 0.76 18.50 -22.47
C PHE A 76 2.22 18.40 -22.91
N VAL A 77 3.09 18.19 -21.92
CA VAL A 77 4.41 17.60 -22.11
C VAL A 77 4.24 16.09 -21.95
N ASN A 78 4.32 15.34 -23.05
CA ASN A 78 4.01 13.91 -23.04
C ASN A 78 5.29 13.10 -22.81
N ALA A 79 5.26 12.12 -21.93
CA ALA A 79 6.35 11.15 -21.76
C ALA A 79 5.80 9.77 -21.39
N ARG A 80 6.64 8.76 -21.53
CA ARG A 80 6.30 7.38 -21.18
C ARG A 80 7.46 6.73 -20.42
N PHE A 81 7.13 5.94 -19.41
CA PHE A 81 8.13 5.22 -18.62
C PHE A 81 7.71 3.76 -18.42
N ASP A 82 8.66 2.85 -18.62
CA ASP A 82 8.52 1.47 -18.19
C ASP A 82 8.70 1.42 -16.67
N MET A 83 7.60 1.23 -15.95
CA MET A 83 7.53 1.30 -14.49
C MET A 83 8.28 0.17 -13.78
N GLU A 84 8.78 -0.82 -14.52
CA GLU A 84 9.58 -1.92 -13.98
C GLU A 84 11.09 -1.74 -14.21
N LYS A 85 11.51 -0.65 -14.88
CA LYS A 85 12.91 -0.42 -15.25
C LYS A 85 13.37 1.00 -14.91
N GLY A 86 14.67 1.14 -14.67
CA GLY A 86 15.31 2.45 -14.46
C GLY A 86 14.58 3.31 -13.42
N GLU A 87 14.43 4.61 -13.71
CA GLU A 87 13.69 5.56 -12.87
C GLU A 87 12.18 5.28 -12.82
N GLY A 88 11.64 4.47 -13.73
CA GLY A 88 10.24 4.05 -13.72
C GLY A 88 9.84 3.34 -12.43
N ARG A 89 10.75 2.59 -11.80
CA ARG A 89 10.48 1.92 -10.51
C ARG A 89 10.24 2.93 -9.38
N ASP A 90 11.03 4.00 -9.36
CA ASP A 90 10.91 5.06 -8.36
C ASP A 90 9.65 5.90 -8.60
N ILE A 91 9.32 6.17 -9.87
CA ILE A 91 8.07 6.84 -10.26
C ILE A 91 6.86 6.00 -9.84
N ALA A 92 6.89 4.69 -10.09
CA ALA A 92 5.81 3.77 -9.72
C ALA A 92 5.59 3.73 -8.21
N ALA A 93 6.68 3.71 -7.42
CA ALA A 93 6.60 3.81 -5.98
C ALA A 93 6.02 5.16 -5.52
N LYS A 94 6.53 6.27 -6.09
CA LYS A 94 6.12 7.64 -5.73
C LYS A 94 4.64 7.91 -5.95
N TYR A 95 4.09 7.49 -7.10
CA TYR A 95 2.69 7.77 -7.47
C TYR A 95 1.75 6.58 -7.26
N GLY A 96 2.22 5.53 -6.58
CA GLY A 96 1.39 4.37 -6.27
C GLY A 96 0.87 3.63 -7.50
N VAL A 97 1.68 3.51 -8.56
CA VAL A 97 1.30 2.75 -9.76
C VAL A 97 1.33 1.26 -9.42
N ARG A 98 0.18 0.59 -9.57
CA ARG A 98 -0.03 -0.84 -9.24
C ARG A 98 -0.60 -1.67 -10.38
N SER A 99 -1.01 -1.04 -11.48
CA SER A 99 -1.60 -1.67 -12.65
C SER A 99 -1.24 -0.91 -13.92
N TYR A 100 -1.28 -1.58 -15.07
CA TYR A 100 -0.92 -0.99 -16.36
C TYR A 100 -2.03 -1.18 -17.41
N PRO A 101 -2.24 -0.21 -18.32
CA PRO A 101 -1.62 1.12 -18.32
C PRO A 101 -2.16 1.98 -17.17
N THR A 102 -1.33 2.90 -16.68
CA THR A 102 -1.75 3.99 -15.79
C THR A 102 -1.39 5.32 -16.45
N TYR A 103 -2.29 6.29 -16.38
CA TYR A 103 -2.11 7.63 -16.93
C TYR A 103 -1.96 8.61 -15.78
N LEU A 104 -0.79 9.22 -15.65
CA LEU A 104 -0.54 10.26 -14.64
C LEU A 104 -0.53 11.62 -15.30
N PHE A 105 -1.22 12.58 -14.68
CA PHE A 105 -1.16 13.98 -15.05
C PHE A 105 -0.50 14.74 -13.92
N LEU A 106 0.66 15.34 -14.18
CA LEU A 106 1.47 16.02 -13.16
C LEU A 106 1.60 17.51 -13.47
N ASN A 107 1.53 18.36 -12.45
CA ASN A 107 1.82 19.79 -12.65
C ASN A 107 3.34 20.04 -12.76
N GLY A 108 3.74 21.30 -12.99
CA GLY A 108 5.14 21.71 -13.08
C GLY A 108 5.96 21.53 -11.78
N ASP A 109 5.33 21.16 -10.67
CA ASP A 109 6.00 20.81 -9.41
C ASP A 109 6.10 19.29 -9.20
N GLY A 110 5.63 18.50 -10.17
CA GLY A 110 5.61 17.04 -10.09
C GLY A 110 4.56 16.51 -9.11
N GLU A 111 3.51 17.27 -8.85
CA GLU A 111 2.38 16.85 -8.02
C GLU A 111 1.26 16.29 -8.90
N LEU A 112 0.57 15.26 -8.39
CA LEU A 112 -0.49 14.56 -9.11
C LEU A 112 -1.74 15.44 -9.25
N VAL A 113 -2.15 15.71 -10.48
CA VAL A 113 -3.38 16.43 -10.85
C VAL A 113 -4.52 15.45 -11.09
N SER A 114 -4.24 14.36 -11.80
CA SER A 114 -5.21 13.30 -12.09
C SER A 114 -4.49 11.98 -12.33
N GLN A 115 -5.16 10.87 -12.00
CA GLN A 115 -4.71 9.53 -12.26
C GLN A 115 -5.85 8.69 -12.83
N ASN A 116 -5.59 7.98 -13.90
CA ASN A 116 -6.53 7.07 -14.55
C ASN A 116 -5.81 5.78 -14.94
N PHE A 117 -6.54 4.72 -15.26
CA PHE A 117 -5.94 3.42 -15.55
C PHE A 117 -6.78 2.60 -16.52
N GLY A 118 -6.16 1.57 -17.08
CA GLY A 118 -6.80 0.62 -17.98
C GLY A 118 -6.89 1.13 -19.41
N TYR A 119 -7.30 0.22 -20.30
CA TYR A 119 -7.55 0.56 -21.69
C TYR A 119 -8.76 1.50 -21.80
N MET A 120 -8.67 2.50 -22.67
CA MET A 120 -9.74 3.45 -22.93
C MET A 120 -9.94 3.63 -24.43
N GLU A 121 -11.19 3.69 -24.87
CA GLU A 121 -11.49 4.12 -26.24
C GLU A 121 -11.16 5.61 -26.45
N GLU A 122 -10.93 5.99 -27.70
CA GLU A 122 -10.48 7.33 -28.11
C GLU A 122 -11.28 8.47 -27.45
N SER A 123 -12.62 8.40 -27.50
CA SER A 123 -13.51 9.44 -26.98
C SER A 123 -13.37 9.60 -25.47
N MET A 124 -13.24 8.50 -24.72
CA MET A 124 -13.08 8.52 -23.27
C MET A 124 -11.69 9.03 -22.89
N PHE A 125 -10.66 8.64 -23.64
CA PHE A 125 -9.28 9.10 -23.43
C PHE A 125 -9.15 10.62 -23.67
N LEU A 126 -9.81 11.15 -24.70
CA LEU A 126 -9.89 12.60 -24.96
C LEU A 126 -10.66 13.34 -23.87
N THR A 127 -11.81 12.81 -23.43
CA THR A 127 -12.62 13.42 -22.36
C THR A 127 -11.80 13.54 -21.07
N MET A 128 -11.14 12.45 -20.68
CA MET A 128 -10.21 12.44 -19.54
C MET A 128 -9.15 13.54 -19.65
N ALA A 129 -8.52 13.69 -20.82
CA ALA A 129 -7.49 14.70 -21.06
C ALA A 129 -8.06 16.14 -21.07
N GLN A 130 -9.31 16.31 -21.46
CA GLN A 130 -10.01 17.60 -21.42
C GLN A 130 -10.35 18.02 -20.00
N ASP A 131 -10.80 17.09 -19.17
CA ASP A 131 -11.12 17.33 -17.75
C ASP A 131 -9.88 17.77 -16.95
N VAL A 132 -8.70 17.22 -17.29
CA VAL A 132 -7.42 17.65 -16.70
C VAL A 132 -7.16 19.14 -16.94
N ASN A 133 -7.57 19.69 -18.08
CA ASN A 133 -7.42 21.11 -18.41
C ASN A 133 -8.61 21.99 -18.01
N SER A 134 -9.58 21.44 -17.27
CA SER A 134 -10.71 22.20 -16.77
C SER A 134 -10.26 23.41 -15.93
N PRO A 135 -11.05 24.50 -15.87
CA PRO A 135 -10.70 25.69 -15.08
C PRO A 135 -10.37 25.37 -13.61
N ASN A 136 -10.98 24.33 -13.04
CA ASN A 136 -10.71 23.91 -11.67
C ASN A 136 -9.28 23.38 -11.48
N ASN A 137 -8.69 22.70 -12.47
CA ASN A 137 -7.32 22.20 -12.39
C ASN A 137 -6.26 23.26 -12.74
N LYS A 138 -6.67 24.41 -13.32
CA LYS A 138 -5.80 25.56 -13.63
C LYS A 138 -5.61 26.54 -12.46
N LYS A 139 -6.30 26.34 -11.33
CA LYS A 139 -6.28 27.24 -10.15
C LYS A 139 -5.00 27.17 -9.29
N GLY A 140 -3.97 26.46 -9.73
CA GLY A 140 -2.78 26.15 -8.94
C GLY A 140 -2.84 24.75 -8.35
N SER A 141 -1.80 24.36 -7.61
CA SER A 141 -1.69 22.98 -7.13
C SER A 141 -2.66 22.64 -6.01
N LEU A 142 -2.91 21.34 -5.80
CA LEU A 142 -3.78 20.88 -4.72
C LEU A 142 -3.26 21.35 -3.35
N LYS A 143 -1.95 21.24 -3.11
CA LYS A 143 -1.33 21.65 -1.84
C LYS A 143 -1.40 23.17 -1.66
N GLU A 144 -1.13 23.95 -2.70
CA GLU A 144 -1.21 25.41 -2.64
C GLU A 144 -2.63 25.90 -2.36
N ARG A 145 -3.61 25.39 -3.11
CA ARG A 145 -5.03 25.71 -2.95
C ARG A 145 -5.56 25.30 -1.58
N PHE A 146 -5.15 24.12 -1.10
CA PHE A 146 -5.47 23.66 0.24
C PHE A 146 -4.83 24.55 1.32
N ALA A 147 -3.58 24.97 1.17
CA ALA A 147 -2.92 25.90 2.08
C ALA A 147 -3.60 27.28 2.11
N LYS A 148 -4.13 27.74 0.97
CA LYS A 148 -4.94 28.96 0.85
C LYS A 148 -6.36 28.84 1.43
N GLY A 149 -6.72 27.68 1.96
CA GLY A 149 -7.99 27.47 2.67
C GLY A 149 -9.17 27.14 1.75
N GLU A 150 -8.95 26.63 0.54
CA GLU A 150 -10.05 26.20 -0.33
C GLU A 150 -10.90 25.10 0.35
N LYS A 151 -12.22 25.23 0.22
CA LYS A 151 -13.25 24.47 0.95
C LYS A 151 -14.21 23.69 0.07
N ASP A 152 -14.06 23.82 -1.25
CA ASP A 152 -14.93 23.17 -2.22
C ASP A 152 -14.93 21.65 -2.02
N SER A 153 -16.12 21.04 -2.00
CA SER A 153 -16.30 19.63 -1.66
C SER A 153 -15.62 18.70 -2.66
N ASP A 154 -15.80 18.95 -3.96
CA ASP A 154 -15.21 18.13 -5.02
C ASP A 154 -13.68 18.24 -5.01
N PHE A 155 -13.16 19.43 -4.74
CA PHE A 155 -11.72 19.66 -4.55
C PHE A 155 -11.15 18.83 -3.38
N LEU A 156 -11.81 18.84 -2.21
CA LEU A 156 -11.34 18.08 -1.05
C LEU A 156 -11.45 16.56 -1.27
N ILE A 157 -12.53 16.10 -1.91
CA ILE A 157 -12.69 14.70 -2.33
C ILE A 157 -11.60 14.29 -3.33
N ASN A 158 -11.23 15.16 -4.26
CA ASN A 158 -10.15 14.88 -5.19
C ASN A 158 -8.80 14.73 -4.47
N ILE A 159 -8.50 15.59 -3.49
CA ILE A 159 -7.30 15.42 -2.64
C ILE A 159 -7.32 14.06 -1.96
N MET A 160 -8.44 13.69 -1.32
CA MET A 160 -8.60 12.41 -0.64
C MET A 160 -8.31 11.22 -1.57
N LYS A 161 -8.89 11.22 -2.77
CA LYS A 161 -8.74 10.14 -3.74
C LYS A 161 -7.30 10.01 -4.24
N LEU A 162 -6.71 11.11 -4.70
CA LEU A 162 -5.38 11.11 -5.34
C LEU A 162 -4.23 10.89 -4.37
N ASN A 163 -4.41 11.19 -3.08
CA ASN A 163 -3.31 11.17 -2.10
C ASN A 163 -3.45 10.08 -1.03
N SER A 164 -4.57 9.35 -0.97
CA SER A 164 -4.78 8.31 0.06
C SER A 164 -3.66 7.27 0.15
N SER A 165 -3.00 6.96 -0.96
CA SER A 165 -1.91 5.97 -1.02
C SER A 165 -0.50 6.58 -0.96
N SER A 166 -0.33 7.80 -1.48
CA SER A 166 0.98 8.45 -1.63
C SER A 166 1.30 9.46 -0.53
N ASP A 167 0.30 10.16 0.00
CA ASP A 167 0.41 11.15 1.08
C ASP A 167 -0.86 11.10 1.96
N PHE A 168 -0.98 10.00 2.74
CA PHE A 168 -2.16 9.72 3.57
C PHE A 168 -2.46 10.86 4.55
N ASN A 169 -1.43 11.52 5.09
CA ASN A 169 -1.60 12.62 6.03
C ASN A 169 -2.25 13.84 5.36
N PHE A 170 -1.81 14.20 4.14
CA PHE A 170 -2.44 15.28 3.38
C PHE A 170 -3.90 14.93 3.01
N ALA A 171 -4.15 13.69 2.58
CA ALA A 171 -5.49 13.19 2.30
C ALA A 171 -6.41 13.25 3.54
N LYS A 172 -5.89 12.86 4.72
CA LYS A 172 -6.60 12.94 6.00
C LYS A 172 -6.95 14.38 6.37
N GLN A 173 -6.02 15.33 6.21
CA GLN A 173 -6.30 16.75 6.44
C GLN A 173 -7.42 17.29 5.53
N ALA A 174 -7.48 16.82 4.28
CA ALA A 174 -8.58 17.16 3.38
C ALA A 174 -9.91 16.57 3.83
N SER A 175 -9.92 15.32 4.31
CA SER A 175 -11.09 14.70 4.92
C SER A 175 -11.59 15.48 6.14
N GLU A 176 -10.69 15.86 7.05
CA GLU A 176 -11.05 16.66 8.22
C GLU A 176 -11.69 18.00 7.84
N ARG A 177 -11.10 18.70 6.86
CA ARG A 177 -11.68 19.96 6.36
C ARG A 177 -13.03 19.74 5.68
N TYR A 178 -13.19 18.64 4.94
CA TYR A 178 -14.44 18.32 4.25
C TYR A 178 -15.59 18.20 5.25
N PHE A 179 -15.39 17.40 6.31
CA PHE A 179 -16.42 17.21 7.34
C PHE A 179 -16.60 18.41 8.25
N GLU A 180 -15.55 19.23 8.48
CA GLU A 180 -15.68 20.50 9.18
C GLU A 180 -16.58 21.49 8.43
N ASN A 181 -16.56 21.47 7.09
CA ASN A 181 -17.35 22.37 6.25
C ASN A 181 -18.77 21.85 5.93
N LYS A 182 -19.01 20.54 6.08
CA LYS A 182 -20.31 19.92 5.79
C LYS A 182 -21.30 20.26 6.91
N LYS A 183 -22.34 21.03 6.59
CA LYS A 183 -23.31 21.52 7.59
C LYS A 183 -24.10 20.36 8.18
N ALA A 184 -24.57 20.53 9.41
CA ALA A 184 -25.44 19.55 10.07
C ALA A 184 -26.77 19.31 9.30
N THR A 185 -27.19 20.26 8.46
CA THR A 185 -28.37 20.12 7.59
C THR A 185 -28.12 19.27 6.34
N GLU A 186 -26.86 19.00 6.01
CA GLU A 186 -26.48 18.19 4.85
C GLU A 186 -26.32 16.73 5.28
N GLU A 187 -27.27 15.89 4.86
CA GLU A 187 -27.25 14.46 5.19
C GLU A 187 -26.00 13.77 4.62
N PHE A 188 -25.52 12.74 5.33
CA PHE A 188 -24.47 11.87 4.82
C PHE A 188 -24.99 10.96 3.71
N SER A 189 -24.23 10.91 2.62
CA SER A 189 -24.33 9.86 1.61
C SER A 189 -23.53 8.61 2.04
N LYS A 190 -23.70 7.51 1.30
CA LYS A 190 -22.87 6.31 1.48
C LYS A 190 -21.38 6.60 1.29
N ASP A 191 -21.03 7.46 0.33
CA ASP A 191 -19.66 7.84 0.05
C ASP A 191 -19.07 8.71 1.17
N ASP A 192 -19.88 9.59 1.76
CA ASP A 192 -19.48 10.37 2.95
C ASP A 192 -19.09 9.42 4.10
N VAL A 193 -19.94 8.44 4.40
CA VAL A 193 -19.65 7.46 5.46
C VAL A 193 -18.39 6.67 5.15
N GLY A 194 -18.22 6.22 3.90
CA GLY A 194 -17.01 5.52 3.46
C GLY A 194 -15.74 6.35 3.67
N LEU A 195 -15.75 7.61 3.24
CA LEU A 195 -14.62 8.53 3.41
C LEU A 195 -14.33 8.81 4.90
N LEU A 196 -15.37 9.04 5.70
CA LEU A 196 -15.22 9.29 7.14
C LEU A 196 -14.51 8.13 7.84
N LEU A 197 -15.01 6.91 7.63
CA LEU A 197 -14.44 5.70 8.24
C LEU A 197 -13.04 5.39 7.72
N PHE A 198 -12.77 5.64 6.43
CA PHE A 198 -11.47 5.39 5.84
C PHE A 198 -10.36 6.25 6.47
N PHE A 199 -10.62 7.54 6.71
CA PHE A 199 -9.61 8.47 7.25
C PHE A 199 -9.58 8.58 8.77
N LEU A 200 -10.60 8.07 9.47
CA LEU A 200 -10.62 8.03 10.93
C LEU A 200 -9.70 6.91 11.46
N LYS A 201 -8.68 7.29 12.24
CA LYS A 201 -7.64 6.39 12.79
C LYS A 201 -7.45 6.53 14.29
N SER A 202 -7.85 7.64 14.88
CA SER A 202 -7.67 7.92 16.32
C SER A 202 -8.87 8.65 16.90
N THR A 203 -9.10 8.48 18.21
CA THR A 203 -10.05 9.29 18.98
C THR A 203 -9.66 10.78 19.04
N GLU A 204 -8.40 11.09 18.71
CA GLU A 204 -7.87 12.46 18.67
C GLU A 204 -8.05 13.12 17.29
N ASP A 205 -8.51 12.38 16.28
CA ASP A 205 -8.79 12.94 14.97
C ASP A 205 -9.97 13.90 15.04
N LYS A 206 -9.91 15.01 14.29
CA LYS A 206 -11.04 15.96 14.21
C LYS A 206 -12.34 15.28 13.78
N ASN A 207 -12.21 14.32 12.87
CA ASN A 207 -13.32 13.51 12.36
C ASN A 207 -13.95 12.58 13.42
N TYR A 208 -13.29 12.30 14.55
CA TYR A 208 -13.88 11.46 15.60
C TYR A 208 -15.12 12.11 16.23
N LYS A 209 -15.09 13.44 16.41
CA LYS A 209 -16.27 14.18 16.86
C LYS A 209 -17.42 14.09 15.86
N VAL A 210 -17.12 14.21 14.57
CA VAL A 210 -18.13 14.06 13.50
C VAL A 210 -18.71 12.65 13.52
N PHE A 211 -17.87 11.63 13.63
CA PHE A 211 -18.27 10.22 13.71
C PHE A 211 -19.20 9.91 14.90
N THR A 212 -18.94 10.52 16.05
CA THR A 212 -19.76 10.34 17.26
C THR A 212 -21.06 11.16 17.20
N ASP A 213 -20.98 12.44 16.85
CA ASP A 213 -22.15 13.35 16.78
C ASP A 213 -23.15 12.92 15.69
N ARG A 214 -22.67 12.35 14.57
CA ARG A 214 -23.48 11.98 13.40
C ARG A 214 -23.85 10.48 13.36
N LYS A 215 -23.77 9.76 14.49
CA LYS A 215 -24.03 8.30 14.54
C LYS A 215 -25.32 7.88 13.83
N ALA A 216 -26.42 8.59 14.07
CA ALA A 216 -27.75 8.25 13.55
C ALA A 216 -27.81 8.20 12.00
N GLU A 217 -26.96 8.97 11.33
CA GLU A 217 -26.88 8.96 9.87
C GLU A 217 -25.92 7.91 9.34
N ILE A 218 -24.82 7.69 10.07
CA ILE A 218 -23.84 6.65 9.74
C ILE A 218 -24.50 5.27 9.76
N ILE A 219 -25.28 4.96 10.78
CA ILE A 219 -25.97 3.65 10.91
C ILE A 219 -27.12 3.44 9.90
N LYS A 220 -27.44 4.44 9.06
CA LYS A 220 -28.31 4.22 7.88
C LYS A 220 -27.60 3.37 6.80
N PHE A 221 -26.26 3.37 6.79
CA PHE A 221 -25.44 2.74 5.74
C PHE A 221 -24.62 1.53 6.22
N LEU A 222 -24.54 1.29 7.53
CA LEU A 222 -23.94 0.10 8.11
C LEU A 222 -24.67 -0.35 9.38
N PRO A 223 -24.59 -1.65 9.75
CA PRO A 223 -25.19 -2.14 10.99
C PRO A 223 -24.66 -1.40 12.23
N GLU A 224 -25.52 -1.20 13.22
CA GLU A 224 -25.13 -0.54 14.46
C GLU A 224 -24.02 -1.30 15.21
N GLU A 225 -24.01 -2.64 15.14
CA GLU A 225 -22.93 -3.44 15.72
C GLU A 225 -21.59 -3.17 15.03
N THR A 226 -21.56 -3.05 13.70
CA THR A 226 -20.35 -2.67 12.96
C THR A 226 -19.85 -1.26 13.34
N TYR A 227 -20.77 -0.33 13.61
CA TYR A 227 -20.40 1.00 14.13
C TYR A 227 -19.73 0.90 15.50
N LYS A 228 -20.31 0.11 16.42
CA LYS A 228 -19.76 -0.08 17.78
C LYS A 228 -18.40 -0.77 17.74
N GLU A 229 -18.26 -1.81 16.93
CA GLU A 229 -16.99 -2.50 16.71
C GLU A 229 -15.92 -1.54 16.20
N PHE A 230 -16.23 -0.73 15.19
CA PHE A 230 -15.31 0.28 14.67
C PHE A 230 -14.90 1.30 15.74
N ASP A 231 -15.87 1.87 16.47
CA ASP A 231 -15.60 2.83 17.56
C ASP A 231 -14.71 2.21 18.65
N ASN A 232 -15.00 0.97 19.05
CA ASN A 232 -14.20 0.24 20.02
C ASN A 232 -12.77 0.00 19.53
N GLN A 233 -12.57 -0.32 18.25
CA GLN A 233 -11.23 -0.47 17.66
C GLN A 233 -10.44 0.85 17.69
N ILE A 234 -11.08 1.99 17.38
CA ILE A 234 -10.43 3.31 17.44
C ILE A 234 -10.01 3.65 18.87
N LYS A 235 -10.89 3.41 19.86
CA LYS A 235 -10.57 3.60 21.29
C LYS A 235 -9.46 2.67 21.78
N LEU A 236 -9.47 1.41 21.35
CA LEU A 236 -8.42 0.45 21.66
C LEU A 236 -7.05 0.92 21.19
N GLY A 237 -6.96 1.61 20.06
CA GLY A 237 -5.71 2.20 19.58
C GLY A 237 -5.05 3.12 20.62
N LYS A 238 -5.84 3.96 21.29
CA LYS A 238 -5.31 4.85 22.34
C LYS A 238 -4.90 4.09 23.59
N ILE A 239 -5.67 3.07 23.96
CA ILE A 239 -5.36 2.21 25.11
C ILE A 239 -4.04 1.47 24.88
N VAL A 240 -3.83 0.94 23.67
CA VAL A 240 -2.56 0.32 23.25
C VAL A 240 -1.41 1.31 23.44
N GLU A 241 -1.52 2.51 22.87
CA GLU A 241 -0.48 3.54 22.97
C GLU A 241 -0.13 3.86 24.44
N GLN A 242 -1.14 4.08 25.28
CA GLN A 242 -0.98 4.45 26.68
C GLN A 242 -0.53 3.28 27.58
N SER A 243 -0.72 2.03 27.14
CA SER A 243 -0.26 0.86 27.87
C SER A 243 1.25 0.63 27.74
N ILE A 244 1.92 1.28 26.79
CA ILE A 244 3.33 1.03 26.50
C ILE A 244 4.22 2.00 27.27
N ASP A 245 5.05 1.46 28.15
CA ASP A 245 6.20 2.14 28.73
C ASP A 245 7.39 2.03 27.78
N GLN A 246 7.55 3.07 26.94
CA GLN A 246 8.62 3.13 25.93
C GLN A 246 10.02 3.17 26.55
N GLN A 247 10.15 3.75 27.75
CA GLN A 247 11.45 3.87 28.42
C GLN A 247 11.96 2.50 28.88
N ASN A 248 11.06 1.70 29.45
CA ASN A 248 11.40 0.38 29.97
C ASN A 248 11.10 -0.75 28.99
N LYS A 249 10.58 -0.44 27.79
CA LYS A 249 10.16 -1.40 26.77
C LYS A 249 9.22 -2.47 27.35
N LYS A 250 8.25 -2.02 28.14
CA LYS A 250 7.28 -2.87 28.84
C LYS A 250 5.86 -2.45 28.55
N ILE A 251 4.95 -3.41 28.66
CA ILE A 251 3.51 -3.18 28.58
C ILE A 251 2.92 -3.24 29.97
N ASN A 252 2.05 -2.28 30.28
CA ASN A 252 1.24 -2.25 31.49
C ASN A 252 -0.05 -3.05 31.26
N ASP A 253 0.04 -4.34 31.54
CA ASP A 253 -1.08 -5.29 31.39
C ASP A 253 -2.32 -4.83 32.18
N ASP A 254 -2.16 -4.36 33.42
CA ASP A 254 -3.26 -3.93 34.28
C ASP A 254 -4.00 -2.72 33.70
N TYR A 255 -3.24 -1.73 33.21
CA TYR A 255 -3.81 -0.58 32.53
C TYR A 255 -4.55 -1.01 31.25
N PHE A 256 -3.93 -1.87 30.44
CA PHE A 256 -4.55 -2.34 29.21
C PHE A 256 -5.87 -3.06 29.51
N MET A 257 -5.85 -4.08 30.39
CA MET A 257 -7.02 -4.89 30.71
C MET A 257 -8.15 -4.05 31.31
N LYS A 258 -7.83 -3.17 32.27
CA LYS A 258 -8.81 -2.29 32.90
C LYS A 258 -9.59 -1.43 31.90
N ASN A 259 -8.94 -0.97 30.82
CA ASN A 259 -9.55 -0.07 29.85
C ASN A 259 -10.08 -0.78 28.60
N ALA A 260 -9.49 -1.93 28.21
CA ALA A 260 -9.89 -2.68 27.02
C ALA A 260 -11.07 -3.63 27.29
N GLU A 261 -11.13 -4.27 28.46
CA GLU A 261 -12.18 -5.24 28.79
C GLU A 261 -13.61 -4.65 28.68
N PRO A 262 -13.89 -3.42 29.14
CA PRO A 262 -15.21 -2.80 28.96
C PRO A 262 -15.61 -2.55 27.50
N LEU A 263 -14.65 -2.53 26.56
CA LEU A 263 -14.90 -2.23 25.14
C LEU A 263 -15.15 -3.50 24.33
N VAL A 264 -14.34 -4.53 24.54
CA VAL A 264 -14.36 -5.75 23.70
C VAL A 264 -14.64 -7.03 24.48
N GLY A 265 -14.83 -6.94 25.79
CA GLY A 265 -14.97 -8.10 26.66
C GLY A 265 -13.62 -8.69 27.02
N LYS A 266 -13.63 -9.53 28.07
CA LYS A 266 -12.42 -10.07 28.68
C LYS A 266 -11.59 -10.92 27.72
N HIS A 267 -12.23 -11.83 27.00
CA HIS A 267 -11.54 -12.75 26.10
C HIS A 267 -10.80 -12.00 24.99
N ASP A 268 -11.48 -11.10 24.29
CA ASP A 268 -10.88 -10.36 23.18
C ASP A 268 -9.80 -9.37 23.66
N ALA A 269 -9.98 -8.79 24.85
CA ALA A 269 -8.94 -7.97 25.48
C ALA A 269 -7.69 -8.80 25.81
N GLU A 270 -7.84 -10.00 26.38
CA GLU A 270 -6.72 -10.91 26.67
C GLU A 270 -6.00 -11.32 25.38
N VAL A 271 -6.73 -11.69 24.33
CA VAL A 271 -6.15 -12.05 23.02
C VAL A 271 -5.37 -10.85 22.46
N LYS A 272 -5.97 -9.66 22.46
CA LYS A 272 -5.32 -8.44 21.94
C LYS A 272 -4.07 -8.07 22.73
N LEU A 273 -4.11 -8.15 24.05
CA LEU A 273 -2.96 -7.88 24.92
C LEU A 273 -1.81 -8.85 24.62
N ASN A 274 -2.10 -10.13 24.49
CA ASN A 274 -1.07 -11.13 24.21
C ASN A 274 -0.44 -10.93 22.82
N GLN A 275 -1.25 -10.70 21.78
CA GLN A 275 -0.75 -10.36 20.45
C GLN A 275 0.13 -9.11 20.46
N MET A 276 -0.30 -8.07 21.18
CA MET A 276 0.46 -6.84 21.36
C MET A 276 1.80 -7.09 22.05
N LYS A 277 1.82 -7.91 23.12
CA LYS A 277 3.05 -8.26 23.84
C LYS A 277 4.05 -8.99 22.96
N LEU A 278 3.60 -9.99 22.19
CA LEU A 278 4.48 -10.73 21.29
C LEU A 278 5.12 -9.80 20.24
N GLY A 279 4.30 -9.01 19.53
CA GLY A 279 4.82 -8.11 18.50
C GLY A 279 5.73 -7.01 19.05
N TYR A 280 5.33 -6.38 20.16
CA TYR A 280 6.09 -5.27 20.75
C TYR A 280 7.43 -5.73 21.32
N TYR A 281 7.46 -6.85 22.05
CA TYR A 281 8.70 -7.35 22.65
C TYR A 281 9.68 -7.90 21.61
N GLU A 282 9.19 -8.53 20.55
CA GLU A 282 10.02 -8.94 19.42
C GLU A 282 10.65 -7.73 18.72
N GLN A 283 9.83 -6.74 18.33
CA GLN A 283 10.29 -5.53 17.64
C GLN A 283 11.33 -4.74 18.45
N ASN A 284 11.23 -4.75 19.78
CA ASN A 284 12.12 -4.02 20.68
C ASN A 284 13.27 -4.86 21.24
N SER A 285 13.42 -6.10 20.76
CA SER A 285 14.41 -7.09 21.21
C SER A 285 14.36 -7.39 22.71
N ASN A 286 13.18 -7.28 23.33
CA ASN A 286 12.95 -7.61 24.74
C ASN A 286 12.57 -9.10 24.88
N PHE A 287 13.49 -9.99 24.49
CA PHE A 287 13.26 -11.43 24.46
C PHE A 287 12.92 -12.07 25.82
N PRO A 288 13.44 -11.60 26.98
CA PRO A 288 13.00 -12.12 28.28
C PRO A 288 11.51 -11.91 28.56
N GLU A 289 10.93 -10.78 28.15
CA GLU A 289 9.49 -10.54 28.29
C GLU A 289 8.68 -11.23 27.18
N TYR A 290 9.25 -11.34 25.97
CA TYR A 290 8.66 -12.16 24.90
C TYR A 290 8.52 -13.63 25.34
N GLU A 291 9.56 -14.22 25.93
CA GLU A 291 9.57 -15.61 26.40
C GLU A 291 8.42 -15.86 27.39
N LYS A 292 8.28 -14.98 28.40
CA LYS A 292 7.20 -15.07 29.39
C LYS A 292 5.83 -14.94 28.74
N ALA A 293 5.66 -13.96 27.85
CA ALA A 293 4.39 -13.70 27.18
C ALA A 293 3.96 -14.88 26.29
N ALA A 294 4.88 -15.41 25.47
CA ALA A 294 4.61 -16.54 24.59
C ALA A 294 4.27 -17.82 25.36
N LEU A 295 5.01 -18.15 26.42
CA LEU A 295 4.72 -19.32 27.24
C LEU A 295 3.35 -19.23 27.93
N ALA A 296 2.96 -18.03 28.37
CA ALA A 296 1.64 -17.81 28.96
C ALA A 296 0.52 -17.92 27.93
N TYR A 297 0.68 -17.28 26.78
CA TYR A 297 -0.32 -17.23 25.73
C TYR A 297 -0.53 -18.58 25.05
N TYR A 298 0.56 -19.27 24.69
CA TYR A 298 0.52 -20.59 24.03
C TYR A 298 0.48 -21.76 25.02
N ARG A 299 0.03 -21.52 26.26
CA ARG A 299 -0.07 -22.57 27.29
C ARG A 299 -0.97 -23.72 26.84
N ASN A 300 -2.06 -23.43 26.14
CA ASN A 300 -2.91 -24.41 25.47
C ASN A 300 -2.65 -24.39 23.96
N SER A 301 -1.48 -24.88 23.55
CA SER A 301 -1.04 -24.81 22.14
C SER A 301 -1.94 -25.58 21.17
N GLU A 302 -2.88 -26.41 21.62
CA GLU A 302 -3.89 -27.04 20.73
C GLU A 302 -4.92 -26.05 20.18
N ALA A 303 -5.08 -24.89 20.82
CA ALA A 303 -6.05 -23.88 20.40
C ALA A 303 -5.50 -22.94 19.31
N PHE A 304 -4.26 -23.13 18.85
CA PHE A 304 -3.57 -22.20 17.96
C PHE A 304 -3.20 -22.84 16.64
N GLU A 305 -3.18 -22.02 15.59
CA GLU A 305 -2.74 -22.45 14.27
C GLU A 305 -1.24 -22.79 14.27
N PRO A 306 -0.82 -23.89 13.63
CA PRO A 306 0.59 -24.32 13.68
C PRO A 306 1.59 -23.28 13.16
N ASN A 307 1.18 -22.41 12.22
CA ASN A 307 2.03 -21.34 11.71
C ASN A 307 2.26 -20.21 12.72
N GLU A 308 1.30 -19.93 13.60
CA GLU A 308 1.47 -18.94 14.68
C GLU A 308 2.46 -19.46 15.72
N LEU A 309 2.30 -20.72 16.11
CA LEU A 309 3.21 -21.43 17.00
C LEU A 309 4.63 -21.52 16.42
N LEU A 310 4.75 -21.76 15.12
CA LEU A 310 6.05 -21.85 14.44
C LEU A 310 6.82 -20.52 14.48
N LYS A 311 6.14 -19.39 14.29
CA LYS A 311 6.77 -18.06 14.40
C LYS A 311 7.35 -17.83 15.80
N ALA A 312 6.59 -18.20 16.84
CA ALA A 312 7.08 -18.12 18.21
C ALA A 312 8.26 -19.07 18.46
N ALA A 313 8.20 -20.29 17.92
CA ALA A 313 9.27 -21.27 18.02
C ALA A 313 10.57 -20.78 17.33
N TRP A 314 10.47 -20.07 16.20
CA TRP A 314 11.61 -19.41 15.56
C TRP A 314 12.26 -18.38 16.48
N VAL A 315 11.48 -17.47 17.08
CA VAL A 315 12.02 -16.46 18.02
C VAL A 315 12.72 -17.13 19.20
N PHE A 316 12.17 -18.23 19.71
CA PHE A 316 12.78 -19.00 20.78
C PHE A 316 14.12 -19.63 20.34
N ALA A 317 14.17 -20.22 19.15
CA ALA A 317 15.38 -20.81 18.59
C ALA A 317 16.52 -19.79 18.39
N GLU A 318 16.19 -18.54 18.07
CA GLU A 318 17.20 -17.49 17.87
C GLU A 318 17.65 -16.82 19.16
N HIS A 319 16.75 -16.64 20.13
CA HIS A 319 16.96 -15.66 21.21
C HIS A 319 16.77 -16.19 22.63
N VAL A 320 16.12 -17.34 22.82
CA VAL A 320 15.84 -17.91 24.14
C VAL A 320 16.91 -18.95 24.50
N LYS A 321 17.37 -18.93 25.76
CA LYS A 321 18.39 -19.88 26.26
C LYS A 321 17.87 -20.83 27.34
N THR A 322 16.67 -20.58 27.87
CA THR A 322 16.09 -21.36 28.96
C THR A 322 15.71 -22.77 28.46
N PRO A 323 16.31 -23.86 28.98
CA PRO A 323 16.08 -25.20 28.43
C PRO A 323 14.63 -25.68 28.49
N SER A 324 13.89 -25.35 29.55
CA SER A 324 12.46 -25.70 29.66
C SER A 324 11.60 -24.98 28.62
N SER A 325 11.92 -23.73 28.33
CA SER A 325 11.22 -22.90 27.35
C SER A 325 11.50 -23.37 25.93
N LEU A 326 12.74 -23.73 25.64
CA LEU A 326 13.14 -24.33 24.36
C LEU A 326 12.46 -25.68 24.10
N LYS A 327 12.26 -26.51 25.14
CA LYS A 327 11.47 -27.75 25.03
C LYS A 327 10.01 -27.45 24.64
N LYS A 328 9.40 -26.41 25.23
CA LYS A 328 8.05 -25.98 24.83
C LYS A 328 7.99 -25.45 23.41
N ALA A 329 9.00 -24.70 22.98
CA ALA A 329 9.11 -24.29 21.57
C ALA A 329 9.29 -25.48 20.62
N ALA A 330 10.00 -26.54 21.02
CA ALA A 330 10.11 -27.75 20.22
C ALA A 330 8.74 -28.41 20.03
N GLU A 331 7.94 -28.56 21.10
CA GLU A 331 6.54 -29.05 21.00
C GLU A 331 5.69 -28.22 20.03
N TRP A 332 5.88 -26.89 20.02
CA TRP A 332 5.20 -25.98 19.07
C TRP A 332 5.63 -26.22 17.62
N ALA A 333 6.94 -26.38 17.36
CA ALA A 333 7.46 -26.64 16.03
C ALA A 333 7.09 -28.05 15.52
N GLU A 334 7.08 -29.06 16.41
CA GLU A 334 6.62 -30.43 16.12
C GLU A 334 5.21 -30.42 15.54
N LYS A 335 4.29 -29.65 16.14
CA LYS A 335 2.91 -29.51 15.62
C LYS A 335 2.85 -28.99 14.20
N SER A 336 3.68 -28.01 13.87
CA SER A 336 3.78 -27.49 12.49
C SER A 336 4.27 -28.58 11.54
N VAL A 337 5.32 -29.31 11.92
CA VAL A 337 5.87 -30.41 11.11
C VAL A 337 4.83 -31.54 10.93
N MET A 338 4.12 -31.93 11.99
CA MET A 338 3.05 -32.94 11.94
C MET A 338 1.89 -32.55 11.01
N ARG A 339 1.59 -31.25 10.89
CA ARG A 339 0.56 -30.76 9.97
C ARG A 339 1.01 -30.82 8.52
N GLY A 340 2.30 -30.63 8.27
CA GLY A 340 2.91 -30.70 6.96
C GLY A 340 4.37 -30.30 7.02
N GLU A 341 5.23 -31.11 6.44
CA GLU A 341 6.67 -30.84 6.43
C GLU A 341 7.00 -29.73 5.44
N SER A 342 7.94 -28.87 5.83
CA SER A 342 8.54 -27.85 4.98
C SER A 342 10.01 -27.70 5.34
N SER A 343 10.82 -27.12 4.45
CA SER A 343 12.21 -26.82 4.76
C SER A 343 12.36 -25.88 5.97
N GLU A 344 11.41 -24.96 6.16
CA GLU A 344 11.43 -23.97 7.24
C GLU A 344 11.10 -24.58 8.60
N ASN A 345 9.95 -25.27 8.72
CA ASN A 345 9.53 -25.81 10.02
C ASN A 345 10.43 -26.95 10.52
N THR A 346 10.95 -27.78 9.61
CA THR A 346 11.92 -28.82 9.96
C THR A 346 13.26 -28.21 10.39
N TYR A 347 13.70 -27.09 9.79
CA TYR A 347 14.89 -26.38 10.26
C TYR A 347 14.71 -25.83 11.68
N ILE A 348 13.60 -25.15 11.95
CA ILE A 348 13.30 -24.58 13.27
C ILE A 348 13.32 -25.68 14.32
N LEU A 349 12.64 -26.79 14.04
CA LEU A 349 12.60 -27.94 14.93
C LEU A 349 14.01 -28.54 15.15
N ALA A 350 14.80 -28.68 14.09
CA ALA A 350 16.19 -29.15 14.18
C ALA A 350 17.04 -28.24 15.08
N LYS A 351 16.94 -26.92 14.92
CA LYS A 351 17.66 -25.94 15.74
C LYS A 351 17.25 -26.03 17.20
N LEU A 352 15.95 -26.17 17.49
CA LEU A 352 15.46 -26.35 18.85
C LEU A 352 15.97 -27.65 19.48
N TYR A 353 15.95 -28.77 18.76
CA TYR A 353 16.53 -30.02 19.23
C TYR A 353 18.02 -29.90 19.54
N PHE A 354 18.77 -29.19 18.68
CA PHE A 354 20.19 -28.93 18.91
C PHE A 354 20.41 -28.16 20.22
N LEU A 355 19.64 -27.09 20.43
CA LEU A 355 19.73 -26.24 21.62
C LEU A 355 19.36 -26.95 22.92
N ILE A 356 18.45 -27.92 22.88
CA ILE A 356 18.10 -28.74 24.05
C ILE A 356 18.99 -29.98 24.23
N GLY A 357 20.01 -30.15 23.37
CA GLY A 357 21.00 -31.22 23.46
C GLY A 357 20.61 -32.54 22.79
N ASN A 358 19.48 -32.60 22.07
CA ASN A 358 19.06 -33.77 21.31
C ASN A 358 19.72 -33.79 19.92
N LYS A 359 21.02 -34.09 19.88
CA LYS A 359 21.82 -34.07 18.64
C LYS A 359 21.30 -35.01 17.55
N GLU A 360 20.74 -36.16 17.94
CA GLU A 360 20.22 -37.15 16.99
C GLU A 360 19.02 -36.58 16.22
N MET A 361 17.99 -36.11 16.93
CA MET A 361 16.82 -35.50 16.29
C MET A 361 17.17 -34.21 15.56
N ALA A 362 18.10 -33.42 16.12
CA ALA A 362 18.61 -32.21 15.45
C ALA A 362 19.21 -32.54 14.07
N LYS A 363 20.04 -33.58 14.00
CA LYS A 363 20.65 -34.01 12.73
C LYS A 363 19.58 -34.46 11.73
N THR A 364 18.67 -35.33 12.18
CA THR A 364 17.59 -35.88 11.33
C THR A 364 16.78 -34.76 10.69
N TYR A 365 16.26 -33.82 11.48
CA TYR A 365 15.43 -32.74 10.95
C TYR A 365 16.23 -31.70 10.14
N ALA A 366 17.51 -31.48 10.45
CA ALA A 366 18.36 -30.60 9.65
C ALA A 366 18.65 -31.19 8.25
N GLU A 367 18.88 -32.51 8.17
CA GLU A 367 19.03 -33.21 6.88
C GLU A 367 17.71 -33.18 6.08
N MET A 368 16.57 -33.40 6.73
CA MET A 368 15.24 -33.25 6.09
C MET A 368 15.06 -31.84 5.51
N SER A 369 15.30 -30.81 6.32
CA SER A 369 15.19 -29.41 5.90
C SER A 369 16.04 -29.10 4.67
N LYS A 370 17.33 -29.49 4.71
CA LYS A 370 18.28 -29.31 3.61
C LYS A 370 17.78 -29.99 2.33
N ASN A 371 17.33 -31.25 2.44
CA ASN A 371 16.88 -32.03 1.29
C ASN A 371 15.65 -31.39 0.65
N MET A 372 14.67 -30.96 1.44
CA MET A 372 13.47 -30.28 0.94
C MET A 372 13.81 -28.94 0.27
N ALA A 373 14.69 -28.15 0.88
CA ALA A 373 15.14 -26.88 0.30
C ALA A 373 15.84 -27.10 -1.04
N THR A 374 16.75 -28.07 -1.12
CA THR A 374 17.50 -28.40 -2.34
C THR A 374 16.57 -28.88 -3.46
N GLN A 375 15.62 -29.78 -3.16
CA GLN A 375 14.65 -30.26 -4.13
C GLN A 375 13.75 -29.14 -4.67
N ALA A 376 13.39 -28.19 -3.81
CA ALA A 376 12.61 -27.01 -4.19
C ALA A 376 13.46 -25.90 -4.83
N GLN A 377 14.76 -26.10 -5.05
CA GLN A 377 15.71 -25.07 -5.52
C GLN A 377 15.69 -23.80 -4.65
N LYS A 378 15.51 -23.97 -3.33
CA LYS A 378 15.51 -22.91 -2.31
C LYS A 378 16.82 -22.93 -1.53
N ASP A 379 17.09 -21.84 -0.80
CA ASP A 379 18.27 -21.71 0.05
C ASP A 379 18.27 -22.75 1.20
N SER A 380 19.39 -23.48 1.33
CA SER A 380 19.64 -24.49 2.37
C SER A 380 20.72 -24.07 3.38
N THR A 381 21.26 -22.85 3.28
CA THR A 381 22.43 -22.39 4.03
C THR A 381 22.29 -22.60 5.54
N LEU A 382 21.14 -22.24 6.10
CA LEU A 382 20.87 -22.38 7.53
C LEU A 382 20.95 -23.84 8.01
N ALA A 383 20.40 -24.78 7.25
CA ALA A 383 20.45 -26.21 7.57
C ALA A 383 21.89 -26.76 7.42
N ASP A 384 22.61 -26.33 6.39
CA ASP A 384 24.02 -26.69 6.17
C ASP A 384 24.93 -26.20 7.31
N GLU A 385 24.71 -24.98 7.80
CA GLU A 385 25.44 -24.43 8.92
C GLU A 385 25.14 -25.16 10.23
N LEU A 386 23.87 -25.50 10.47
CA LEU A 386 23.47 -26.26 11.65
C LEU A 386 24.10 -27.67 11.65
N LEU A 387 24.09 -28.38 10.51
CA LEU A 387 24.72 -29.69 10.37
C LEU A 387 26.22 -29.67 10.67
N LYS A 388 26.92 -28.59 10.31
CA LYS A 388 28.34 -28.40 10.65
C LYS A 388 28.57 -28.23 12.16
N GLN A 389 27.59 -27.71 12.90
CA GLN A 389 27.67 -27.50 14.35
C GLN A 389 27.33 -28.75 15.16
N ILE A 390 26.52 -29.67 14.61
CA ILE A 390 26.04 -30.88 15.32
C ILE A 390 27.15 -31.93 15.59
N LYS A 391 28.35 -31.74 15.01
CA LYS A 391 29.51 -32.66 15.09
C LYS A 391 29.73 -33.36 16.43
#